data_AF-A0A392PG04-F1
#
_entry.id   AF-A0A392PG04-F1
#
_cell.length_a   1.000
_cell.length_b   1.000
_cell.length_c   1.000
_cell.angle_alpha   90.00
_cell.angle_beta   90.00
_cell.angle_gamma   90.00
#
_symmetry.space_group_name_H-M   'P 1'
#
loop_
_entity.id
_entity.type
_entity.pdbx_description
1 polymer ?
#
loop_
_entity_poly.entity_id
_entity_poly.type
_entity_poly.pdbx_seq_one_letter_code
_entity_poly.pdbx_strand_id
1 'polypeptide(L)'
;MDPFHLGPVSGHKFRPVKHNIAPYKQVMKNWPRDNMSRLAMHGKLEFENEVFGPESLEFDNMGRGPYTGLADGRIVRWMGEELGWETFAVVTSN
;
A
#
# COMPACT_ATOMS: atom_id res chain seq x y z
N MET A 1 11.27 23.23 -9.39
CA MET A 1 11.40 21.77 -9.29
C MET A 1 11.86 21.28 -10.66
N ASP A 2 12.97 20.55 -10.71
CA ASP A 2 13.75 20.17 -11.91
C ASP A 2 14.55 21.30 -12.61
N PRO A 3 15.74 21.67 -12.08
CA PRO A 3 16.59 22.71 -12.67
C PRO A 3 17.27 22.28 -13.98
N PHE A 4 17.33 20.98 -14.28
CA PHE A 4 18.00 20.44 -15.46
C PHE A 4 17.03 20.08 -16.59
N HIS A 5 15.72 20.16 -16.34
CA HIS A 5 14.69 19.90 -17.35
C HIS A 5 14.79 18.48 -17.94
N LEU A 6 15.23 17.51 -17.12
CA LEU A 6 15.41 16.11 -17.54
C LEU A 6 14.28 15.20 -17.07
N GLY A 7 13.38 15.69 -16.22
CA GLY A 7 12.29 14.91 -15.67
C GLY A 7 11.08 14.78 -16.62
N PRO A 8 10.15 13.85 -16.34
CA PRO A 8 8.94 13.63 -17.15
C PRO A 8 8.00 14.84 -17.24
N VAL A 9 8.17 15.81 -16.33
CA VAL A 9 7.39 17.05 -16.26
C VAL A 9 8.16 18.27 -16.78
N SER A 10 9.35 18.05 -17.36
CA SER A 10 10.14 19.07 -18.02
C SER A 10 9.33 19.79 -19.11
N GLY A 11 9.43 21.12 -19.17
CA GLY A 11 8.67 21.95 -20.12
C GLY A 11 7.22 22.25 -19.70
N HIS A 12 6.70 21.62 -18.65
CA HIS A 12 5.38 21.94 -18.10
C HIS A 12 5.49 22.90 -16.91
N LYS A 13 4.69 23.98 -16.92
CA LYS A 13 4.52 24.85 -15.74
C LYS A 13 3.69 24.11 -14.69
N PHE A 14 4.34 23.28 -13.88
CA PHE A 14 3.70 22.63 -12.75
C PHE A 14 3.39 23.66 -11.66
N ARG A 15 2.10 23.88 -11.40
CA ARG A 15 1.63 24.69 -10.28
C ARG A 15 0.82 23.79 -9.35
N PRO A 16 1.33 23.45 -8.15
CA PRO A 16 0.55 22.63 -7.22
C PRO A 16 -0.73 23.39 -6.86
N VAL A 17 -1.88 22.75 -7.05
CA VAL A 17 -3.19 23.28 -6.67
C VAL A 17 -3.75 22.38 -5.59
N LYS A 18 -4.11 22.99 -4.45
CA LYS A 18 -4.82 22.26 -3.40
C LYS A 18 -6.30 22.26 -3.75
N HIS A 19 -6.83 21.08 -4.07
CA HIS A 19 -8.26 20.90 -4.22
C HIS A 19 -8.88 20.50 -2.88
N ASN A 20 -10.04 21.06 -2.56
CA ASN A 20 -10.87 20.54 -1.49
C ASN A 20 -11.50 19.24 -1.99
N ILE A 21 -10.99 18.11 -1.49
CA ILE A 21 -11.54 16.79 -1.80
C ILE A 21 -12.84 16.62 -1.02
N ALA A 22 -13.86 16.04 -1.65
CA ALA A 22 -15.12 15.73 -0.97
C ALA A 22 -14.87 14.82 0.24
N PRO A 23 -15.59 14.99 1.37
CA PRO A 23 -15.44 14.12 2.53
C PRO A 23 -15.64 12.64 2.16
N TYR A 24 -14.74 11.76 2.62
CA TYR A 24 -14.77 10.34 2.31
C TYR A 24 -16.15 9.69 2.54
N LYS A 25 -16.77 9.97 3.69
CA LYS A 25 -18.10 9.45 4.05
C LYS A 25 -19.19 9.86 3.04
N GLN A 26 -19.10 11.07 2.48
CA GLN A 26 -20.04 11.56 1.48
C GLN A 26 -19.87 10.83 0.14
N VAL A 27 -18.61 10.59 -0.27
CA VAL A 27 -18.28 9.85 -1.50
C VAL A 27 -18.73 8.40 -1.40
N MET A 28 -18.41 7.73 -0.29
CA MET A 28 -18.69 6.31 -0.11
C MET A 28 -20.18 5.99 -0.05
N LYS A 29 -21.01 6.89 0.49
CA LYS A 29 -22.47 6.68 0.58
C LYS A 29 -23.11 6.32 -0.77
N ASN A 30 -22.61 6.89 -1.86
CA ASN A 30 -23.13 6.69 -3.21
C ASN A 30 -22.17 5.90 -4.10
N TRP A 31 -21.14 5.25 -3.52
CA TRP A 31 -20.15 4.55 -4.32
C TRP A 31 -20.74 3.27 -4.93
N PRO A 32 -20.75 3.11 -6.27
CA PRO A 32 -21.55 2.09 -6.94
C PRO A 32 -21.08 0.65 -6.69
N ARG A 33 -19.85 0.43 -6.21
CA ARG A 33 -19.26 -0.91 -6.03
C ARG A 33 -19.04 -1.36 -4.58
N ASP A 34 -18.93 -0.42 -3.63
CA ASP A 34 -18.61 -0.72 -2.23
C ASP A 34 -19.15 0.38 -1.30
N ASN A 35 -20.46 0.64 -1.39
CA ASN A 35 -21.13 1.66 -0.59
C ASN A 35 -21.07 1.41 0.93
N MET A 36 -20.84 0.15 1.34
CA MET A 36 -20.67 -0.24 2.74
C MET A 36 -19.26 -0.01 3.26
N SER A 37 -18.29 0.30 2.39
CA SER A 37 -16.87 0.39 2.75
C SER A 37 -16.41 -0.84 3.55
N ARG A 38 -16.54 -2.04 2.96
CA ARG A 38 -16.25 -3.31 3.66
C ARG A 38 -14.81 -3.37 4.17
N LEU A 39 -13.87 -2.75 3.46
CA LEU A 39 -12.50 -2.61 3.91
C LEU A 39 -12.39 -1.74 5.17
N ALA A 40 -13.14 -0.63 5.28
CA ALA A 40 -13.10 0.18 6.50
C ALA A 40 -13.84 -0.49 7.67
N MET A 41 -14.84 -1.33 7.40
CA MET A 41 -15.59 -2.03 8.44
C MET A 41 -14.86 -3.24 9.02
N HIS A 42 -14.13 -3.98 8.18
CA HIS A 42 -13.50 -5.26 8.56
C HIS A 42 -11.99 -5.26 8.45
N GLY A 43 -11.41 -4.22 7.84
CA GLY A 43 -9.96 -4.07 7.76
C GLY A 43 -9.38 -3.89 9.15
N LYS A 44 -8.32 -4.64 9.41
CA LYS A 44 -7.47 -4.45 10.59
C LYS A 44 -6.20 -3.75 10.13
N LEU A 45 -5.82 -2.70 10.85
CA LEU A 45 -4.52 -2.07 10.66
C LEU A 45 -3.50 -2.83 11.50
N GLU A 46 -2.47 -3.33 10.84
CA GLU A 46 -1.36 -4.03 11.49
C GLU A 46 -0.07 -3.25 11.24
N PHE A 47 0.84 -3.25 12.21
CA PHE A 47 2.17 -2.62 12.11
C PHE A 47 2.14 -1.11 11.83
N GLU A 48 1.13 -0.41 12.37
CA GLU A 48 1.03 1.04 12.25
C GLU A 48 2.29 1.70 12.84
N ASN A 49 3.03 2.43 12.00
CA ASN A 49 4.32 3.07 12.34
C ASN A 49 5.48 2.10 12.63
N GLU A 50 5.30 0.79 12.47
CA GLU A 50 6.35 -0.21 12.66
C GLU A 50 7.05 -0.57 11.34
N VAL A 51 6.32 -0.54 10.24
CA VAL A 51 6.86 -0.84 8.90
C VAL A 51 6.49 0.25 7.91
N PHE A 52 7.43 0.61 7.05
CA PHE A 52 7.12 1.41 5.87
C PHE A 52 6.58 0.49 4.79
N GLY A 53 5.24 0.38 4.76
CA GLY A 53 4.39 0.02 3.62
C GLY A 53 4.66 -1.33 2.93
N PRO A 54 3.75 -2.31 3.03
CA PRO A 54 3.66 -3.36 2.02
C PRO A 54 3.26 -2.76 0.67
N GLU A 55 4.15 -2.80 -0.33
CA GLU A 55 3.89 -2.21 -1.66
C GLU A 55 3.07 -3.13 -2.58
N SER A 56 2.93 -4.42 -2.25
CA SER A 56 2.23 -5.43 -3.05
C SER A 56 1.79 -6.64 -2.21
N LEU A 57 0.78 -7.39 -2.66
CA LEU A 57 0.38 -8.67 -2.07
C LEU A 57 0.31 -9.74 -3.16
N GLU A 58 0.92 -10.89 -2.93
CA GLU A 58 0.92 -12.02 -3.87
C GLU A 58 0.61 -13.34 -3.15
N PHE A 59 0.09 -14.33 -3.88
CA PHE A 59 -0.15 -15.68 -3.39
C PHE A 59 0.61 -16.69 -4.24
N ASP A 60 1.14 -17.74 -3.64
CA ASP A 60 1.78 -18.79 -4.43
C ASP A 60 0.77 -19.78 -5.02
N ASN A 61 1.25 -20.62 -5.94
CA ASN A 61 0.44 -21.62 -6.62
C ASN A 61 -0.14 -22.71 -5.70
N MET A 62 0.35 -22.82 -4.47
CA MET A 62 -0.19 -23.72 -3.45
C MET A 62 -1.26 -23.02 -2.59
N GLY A 63 -1.61 -21.77 -2.92
CA GLY A 63 -2.57 -20.96 -2.18
C GLY A 63 -2.04 -20.42 -0.85
N ARG A 64 -0.72 -20.44 -0.64
CA ARG A 64 -0.10 -19.89 0.57
C ARG A 64 0.14 -18.39 0.41
N GLY A 65 0.29 -17.70 1.53
CA GLY A 65 0.40 -16.26 1.60
C GLY A 65 -0.76 -15.60 2.35
N PRO A 66 -0.98 -14.29 2.18
CA PRO A 66 -0.28 -13.42 1.24
C PRO A 66 1.22 -13.21 1.57
N TYR A 67 2.00 -12.84 0.56
CA TYR A 67 3.38 -12.37 0.65
C TYR A 67 3.44 -10.86 0.38
N THR A 68 4.33 -10.13 1.05
CA THR A 68 4.61 -8.72 0.75
C THR A 68 6.08 -8.37 1.00
N GLY A 69 6.61 -7.43 0.22
CA GLY A 69 7.86 -6.75 0.51
C GLY A 69 7.68 -5.70 1.61
N LEU A 70 8.72 -5.47 2.40
CA LEU A 70 8.86 -4.37 3.36
C LEU A 70 10.00 -3.45 2.89
N ALA A 71 9.94 -2.17 3.24
CA ALA A 71 10.98 -1.20 2.86
C ALA A 71 12.38 -1.52 3.40
N ASP A 72 12.51 -2.39 4.40
CA ASP A 72 13.79 -2.86 4.94
C ASP A 72 14.41 -4.01 4.11
N GLY A 73 13.82 -4.36 2.96
CA GLY A 73 14.33 -5.38 2.05
C GLY A 73 13.90 -6.81 2.39
N ARG A 74 13.07 -7.01 3.42
CA ARG A 74 12.46 -8.31 3.72
C ARG A 74 11.25 -8.57 2.83
N ILE A 75 11.07 -9.83 2.48
CA ILE A 75 9.80 -10.39 2.00
C ILE A 75 9.22 -11.18 3.16
N VAL A 76 8.01 -10.82 3.61
CA VAL A 76 7.29 -11.51 4.68
C VAL A 76 6.10 -12.29 4.12
N ARG A 77 5.71 -13.38 4.80
CA ARG A 77 4.56 -14.22 4.47
C ARG A 77 3.62 -14.30 5.67
N TRP A 78 2.32 -14.17 5.43
CA TRP A 78 1.30 -14.46 6.43
C TRP A 78 1.18 -15.96 6.68
N MET A 79 1.28 -16.36 7.95
CA MET A 79 1.28 -17.75 8.40
C MET A 79 -0.04 -18.17 9.07
N GLY A 80 -1.04 -17.27 9.10
CA GLY A 80 -2.29 -17.46 9.83
C GLY A 80 -2.30 -16.68 11.15
N GLU A 81 -3.46 -16.67 11.80
CA GLU A 81 -3.70 -15.82 12.97
C GLU A 81 -2.81 -16.15 14.18
N GLU A 82 -2.45 -17.43 14.37
CA GLU A 82 -1.63 -17.86 15.50
C GLU A 82 -0.17 -17.42 15.39
N LEU A 83 0.39 -17.42 14.17
CA LEU A 83 1.81 -17.16 13.91
C LEU A 83 2.07 -15.75 13.39
N GLY A 84 1.08 -15.13 12.75
CA GLY A 84 1.21 -13.79 12.17
C GLY A 84 2.08 -13.78 10.91
N TRP A 85 2.90 -12.73 10.77
CA TRP A 85 3.80 -12.55 9.63
C TRP A 85 5.21 -13.07 9.97
N GLU A 86 5.79 -13.86 9.07
CA GLU A 86 7.17 -14.35 9.19
C GLU A 86 8.06 -13.87 8.04
N THR A 87 9.36 -13.72 8.30
CA THR A 87 10.33 -13.41 7.23
C THR A 87 10.51 -14.63 6.34
N PHE A 88 10.13 -14.50 5.08
CA PHE A 88 10.27 -15.54 4.06
C PHE A 88 11.62 -15.45 3.34
N ALA A 89 12.03 -14.24 2.96
CA ALA A 89 13.30 -13.99 2.28
C ALA A 89 13.82 -12.58 2.55
N VAL A 90 15.09 -12.33 2.24
CA VAL A 90 15.73 -11.00 2.29
C VAL A 90 16.40 -10.75 0.95
N VAL A 91 16.16 -9.58 0.35
CA VAL A 91 16.63 -9.23 -1.00
C VAL A 91 18.12 -8.84 -1.01
N THR A 92 18.70 -8.53 0.15
CA THR A 92 20.13 -8.21 0.31
C THR A 92 20.81 -9.19 1.25
N SER A 93 21.80 -9.92 0.75
CA SER A 93 22.84 -10.56 1.58
C SER A 93 23.85 -9.50 2.02
N ASN A 94 24.25 -9.53 3.30
CA ASN A 94 25.41 -8.77 3.80
C ASN A 94 26.69 -9.15 3.06
#